data_AF-A0AA94F296-F1
#
_entry.id   AF-A0AA94F296-F1
#
_cell.length_a   1.000
_cell.length_b   1.000
_cell.length_c   1.000
_cell.angle_alpha   90.00
_cell.angle_beta   90.00
_cell.angle_gamma   90.00
#
_symmetry.space_group_name_H-M   'P 1'
#
loop_
_entity.id
_entity.type
_entity.pdbx_description
1 polymer ?
#
loop_
_entity_poly.entity_id
_entity_poly.type
_entity_poly.pdbx_seq_one_letter_code
_entity_poly.pdbx_strand_id
1 'polypeptide(L)'
;MNKIILLLSFLVLNSIQAQKTKPIDYTNSLLLVKNGEATIVFNKKKELYLVVLKDSMLLTKNNPNLMPNTMKVSALKIKNKTFYHVNWKATEKRETSIRKEFAILNENQIWNPVTKTLLIANTEKTTDITEVEYLDKLKNTSQTISKKRNEGYLFTLLSNGDFSLSNKSMITKYSYNDKTDRYEPTKKQ
;
A
#
# COMPACT_ATOMS: atom_id res chain seq x y z
N MET A 1 28.75 55.21 24.82
CA MET A 1 28.58 54.08 23.87
C MET A 1 29.30 52.86 24.39
N ASN A 2 28.65 51.70 24.27
CA ASN A 2 29.15 50.33 24.48
C ASN A 2 29.40 49.88 25.93
N LYS A 3 28.45 49.10 26.49
CA LYS A 3 28.69 47.77 27.09
C LYS A 3 27.38 46.97 27.06
N ILE A 4 27.28 46.00 26.15
CA ILE A 4 26.20 44.99 26.08
C ILE A 4 26.62 43.84 27.01
N ILE A 5 25.76 43.45 27.96
CA ILE A 5 26.00 42.31 28.86
C ILE A 5 24.77 41.39 28.90
N LEU A 6 25.05 40.15 28.51
CA LEU A 6 24.42 38.84 28.79
C LEU A 6 23.03 38.45 28.26
N LEU A 7 23.12 37.55 27.26
CA LEU A 7 22.24 36.42 26.94
C LEU A 7 21.64 35.71 28.16
N LEU A 8 20.33 35.46 28.15
CA LEU A 8 19.71 34.32 28.83
C LEU A 8 18.92 33.49 27.81
N SER A 9 19.48 32.35 27.42
CA SER A 9 18.87 31.34 26.54
C SER A 9 18.01 30.38 27.37
N PHE A 10 16.68 30.51 27.27
CA PHE A 10 15.75 29.46 27.72
C PHE A 10 15.47 28.52 26.55
N LEU A 11 16.19 27.39 26.50
CA LEU A 11 15.98 26.32 25.52
C LEU A 11 15.13 25.22 26.19
N VAL A 12 13.83 25.27 25.96
CA VAL A 12 12.88 24.26 26.45
C VAL A 12 12.96 23.04 25.53
N LEU A 13 13.68 22.00 25.99
CA LEU A 13 13.71 20.69 25.34
C LEU A 13 12.39 19.97 25.61
N ASN A 14 11.46 20.04 24.66
CA ASN A 14 10.31 19.12 24.62
C ASN A 14 10.79 17.76 24.09
N SER A 15 11.07 16.83 24.98
CA SER A 15 11.26 15.42 24.62
C SER A 15 9.91 14.82 24.22
N ILE A 16 9.68 14.71 22.90
CA ILE A 16 8.57 13.94 22.35
C ILE A 16 8.88 12.45 22.61
N GLN A 17 8.32 11.90 23.68
CA GLN A 17 8.29 10.45 23.87
C GLN A 17 7.29 9.86 22.87
N ALA A 18 7.81 9.33 21.76
CA ALA A 18 7.04 8.48 20.87
C ALA A 18 6.57 7.23 21.65
N GLN A 19 5.25 7.12 21.87
CA GLN A 19 4.64 5.92 22.44
C GLN A 19 5.03 4.70 21.59
N LYS A 20 5.85 3.81 22.15
CA LYS A 20 6.11 2.49 21.56
C LYS A 20 4.81 1.70 21.63
N THR A 21 4.25 1.37 20.46
CA THR A 21 3.11 0.48 20.32
C THR A 21 3.42 -0.88 20.94
N LYS A 22 2.50 -1.40 21.77
CA LYS A 22 2.66 -2.72 22.40
C LYS A 22 2.77 -3.82 21.34
N PRO A 23 3.57 -4.88 21.57
CA PRO A 23 3.61 -6.02 20.67
C PRO A 23 2.22 -6.64 20.54
N ILE A 24 1.80 -6.90 19.31
CA ILE A 24 0.53 -7.57 19.02
C ILE A 24 0.77 -9.08 19.19
N ASP A 25 -0.08 -9.74 19.97
CA ASP A 25 -0.06 -11.18 20.17
C ASP A 25 -0.78 -11.89 19.00
N TYR A 26 -0.06 -12.78 18.31
CA TYR A 26 -0.50 -13.49 17.11
C TYR A 26 -0.92 -14.95 17.34
N THR A 27 -0.98 -15.39 18.61
CA THR A 27 -1.24 -16.79 19.00
C THR A 27 -2.56 -17.39 18.46
N ASN A 28 -3.44 -16.56 17.89
CA ASN A 28 -4.71 -16.96 17.27
C ASN A 28 -4.98 -16.26 15.91
N SER A 29 -3.93 -16.04 15.12
CA SER A 29 -4.04 -15.42 13.79
C SER A 29 -4.25 -16.46 12.68
N LEU A 30 -5.01 -16.09 11.64
CA LEU A 30 -5.21 -16.96 10.47
C LEU A 30 -4.06 -16.73 9.49
N LEU A 31 -3.24 -17.76 9.26
CA LEU A 31 -2.18 -17.75 8.26
C LEU A 31 -2.77 -17.77 6.84
N LEU A 32 -2.31 -16.85 5.99
CA LEU A 32 -2.73 -16.74 4.59
C LEU A 32 -1.62 -17.15 3.62
N VAL A 33 -0.39 -16.69 3.87
CA VAL A 33 0.78 -16.98 3.04
C VAL A 33 2.00 -17.13 3.93
N LYS A 34 2.91 -18.04 3.57
CA LYS A 34 4.24 -18.17 4.15
C LYS A 34 5.28 -18.29 3.04
N ASN A 35 6.35 -17.50 3.13
CA ASN A 35 7.52 -17.62 2.25
C ASN A 35 8.79 -17.34 3.07
N GLY A 36 9.58 -18.39 3.33
CA GLY A 36 10.72 -18.31 4.22
C GLY A 36 10.33 -17.82 5.62
N GLU A 37 10.97 -16.73 6.05
CA GLU A 37 10.76 -16.08 7.36
C GLU A 37 9.56 -15.12 7.38
N ALA A 38 8.97 -14.82 6.23
CA ALA A 38 7.82 -13.94 6.12
C ALA A 38 6.51 -14.71 6.07
N THR A 39 5.53 -14.20 6.80
CA THR A 39 4.16 -14.69 6.81
C THR A 39 3.19 -13.54 6.67
N ILE A 40 2.08 -13.78 5.97
CA ILE A 40 0.95 -12.87 5.95
C ILE A 40 -0.18 -13.51 6.75
N VAL A 41 -0.73 -12.76 7.70
CA VAL A 41 -1.77 -13.25 8.60
C VAL A 41 -2.93 -12.27 8.72
N PHE A 42 -4.13 -12.79 8.97
CA PHE A 42 -5.22 -12.00 9.56
C PHE A 42 -5.17 -12.10 11.07
N ASN A 43 -5.26 -10.96 11.76
CA ASN A 43 -5.50 -10.96 13.19
C ASN A 43 -7.01 -11.20 13.50
N LYS A 44 -7.36 -11.26 14.78
CA LYS A 44 -8.75 -11.43 15.24
C LYS A 44 -9.70 -10.33 14.77
N LYS A 45 -9.19 -9.13 14.46
CA LYS A 45 -9.96 -7.99 13.94
C LYS A 45 -10.10 -8.01 12.41
N LYS A 46 -9.61 -9.05 11.74
CA LYS A 46 -9.51 -9.15 10.27
C LYS A 46 -8.63 -8.05 9.64
N GLU A 47 -7.68 -7.53 10.40
CA GLU A 47 -6.63 -6.66 9.90
C GLU A 47 -5.48 -7.51 9.36
N LEU A 48 -4.86 -7.05 8.28
CA LEU A 48 -3.86 -7.80 7.56
C LEU A 48 -2.45 -7.38 8.01
N TYR A 49 -1.62 -8.36 8.36
CA TYR A 49 -0.25 -8.13 8.83
C TYR A 49 0.78 -8.92 8.04
N LEU A 50 1.92 -8.31 7.82
CA LEU A 50 3.17 -8.97 7.47
C LEU A 50 3.92 -9.25 8.77
N VAL A 51 4.21 -10.51 9.04
CA VAL A 51 5.04 -10.95 10.17
C VAL A 51 6.33 -11.52 9.64
N VAL A 52 7.45 -10.91 10.00
CA VAL A 52 8.80 -11.36 9.64
C VAL A 52 9.54 -11.67 10.93
N LEU A 53 9.96 -12.92 11.10
CA LEU A 53 10.53 -13.44 12.34
C LEU A 53 9.58 -13.27 13.54
N LYS A 54 9.69 -12.16 14.26
CA LYS A 54 8.86 -11.80 15.44
C LYS A 54 8.24 -10.42 15.34
N ASP A 55 8.61 -9.65 14.32
CA ASP A 55 8.11 -8.31 14.12
C ASP A 55 6.94 -8.31 13.15
N SER A 56 6.00 -7.41 13.40
CA SER A 56 4.79 -7.30 12.62
C SER A 56 4.57 -5.90 12.08
N MET A 57 4.13 -5.83 10.83
CA MET A 57 3.82 -4.62 10.10
C MET A 57 2.37 -4.70 9.61
N LEU A 58 1.57 -3.68 9.93
CA LEU A 58 0.18 -3.58 9.48
C LEU A 58 0.18 -3.26 7.98
N LEU A 59 -0.33 -4.20 7.17
CA LEU A 59 -0.46 -4.04 5.71
C LEU A 59 -1.70 -3.25 5.35
N THR A 60 -2.84 -3.61 5.94
CA THR A 60 -4.09 -2.89 5.78
C THR A 60 -5.02 -3.13 6.96
N LYS A 61 -5.82 -2.13 7.28
CA LYS A 61 -6.90 -2.26 8.27
C LYS A 61 -8.02 -3.12 7.69
N ASN A 62 -8.84 -3.68 8.58
CA ASN A 62 -10.03 -4.38 8.15
C ASN A 62 -10.91 -3.45 7.31
N ASN A 63 -11.16 -3.85 6.07
CA ASN A 63 -12.16 -3.23 5.21
C ASN A 63 -13.09 -4.36 4.76
N PRO A 64 -14.35 -4.40 5.24
CA PRO A 64 -15.28 -5.47 4.92
C PRO A 64 -15.61 -5.57 3.43
N ASN A 65 -15.39 -4.50 2.67
CA ASN A 65 -15.60 -4.46 1.22
C ASN A 65 -14.38 -4.95 0.43
N LEU A 66 -13.22 -5.12 1.09
CA LEU A 66 -11.99 -5.60 0.49
C LEU A 66 -11.64 -6.96 1.06
N MET A 67 -12.00 -8.02 0.35
CA MET A 67 -11.46 -9.35 0.61
C MET A 67 -10.26 -9.62 -0.30
N PRO A 68 -9.03 -9.74 0.25
CA PRO A 68 -7.89 -10.22 -0.49
C PRO A 68 -8.16 -11.63 -1.03
N ASN A 69 -7.99 -11.83 -2.34
CA ASN A 69 -8.25 -13.11 -3.01
C ASN A 69 -6.96 -13.81 -3.45
N THR A 70 -5.91 -13.03 -3.74
CA THR A 70 -4.61 -13.50 -4.20
C THR A 70 -3.58 -12.76 -3.38
N MET A 71 -2.67 -13.47 -2.74
CA MET A 71 -1.67 -12.88 -1.86
C MET A 71 -0.31 -13.49 -2.13
N LYS A 72 0.73 -12.65 -2.14
CA LYS A 72 2.12 -13.05 -2.34
C LYS A 72 3.02 -12.23 -1.44
N VAL A 73 4.05 -12.87 -0.91
CA VAL A 73 5.17 -12.20 -0.25
C VAL A 73 6.49 -12.77 -0.77
N SER A 74 7.42 -11.88 -1.08
CA SER A 74 8.76 -12.24 -1.59
C SER A 74 9.82 -11.38 -0.91
N ALA A 75 10.95 -12.00 -0.56
CA ALA A 75 12.11 -11.26 -0.07
C ALA A 75 12.80 -10.54 -1.24
N LEU A 76 13.20 -9.29 -1.02
CA LEU A 76 13.96 -8.47 -1.94
C LEU A 76 15.31 -8.14 -1.32
N LYS A 77 16.38 -8.68 -1.90
CA LYS A 77 17.75 -8.39 -1.46
C LYS A 77 18.28 -7.23 -2.28
N ILE A 78 18.50 -6.10 -1.62
CA ILE A 78 19.11 -4.91 -2.23
C ILE A 78 20.40 -4.64 -1.48
N LYS A 79 21.52 -4.90 -2.15
CA LYS A 79 22.87 -4.81 -1.55
C LYS A 79 22.92 -5.67 -0.27
N ASN A 80 23.14 -5.05 0.88
CA ASN A 80 23.25 -5.72 2.18
C ASN A 80 21.95 -5.67 3.00
N LYS A 81 20.84 -5.17 2.44
CA LYS A 81 19.54 -5.07 3.11
C LYS A 81 18.54 -6.05 2.50
N THR A 82 17.68 -6.62 3.35
CA THR A 82 16.56 -7.46 2.92
C THR A 82 15.26 -6.74 3.21
N PHE A 83 14.48 -6.48 2.16
CA PHE A 83 13.12 -5.95 2.21
C PHE A 83 12.12 -7.04 1.85
N TYR A 84 10.83 -6.75 2.05
CA TYR A 84 9.77 -7.67 1.67
C TYR A 84 8.76 -6.97 0.77
N HIS A 85 8.58 -7.50 -0.43
CA HIS A 85 7.48 -7.12 -1.32
C HIS A 85 6.26 -7.97 -1.00
N VAL A 86 5.17 -7.28 -0.68
CA VAL A 86 3.87 -7.86 -0.45
C VAL A 86 2.94 -7.39 -1.55
N ASN A 87 2.27 -8.34 -2.19
CA ASN A 87 1.25 -8.06 -3.19
C ASN A 87 -0.04 -8.77 -2.84
N TRP A 88 -1.16 -8.08 -2.98
CA TRP A 88 -2.45 -8.74 -2.97
C TRP A 88 -3.44 -8.12 -3.93
N LYS A 89 -4.36 -8.95 -4.41
CA LYS A 89 -5.52 -8.50 -5.16
C LYS A 89 -6.76 -8.59 -4.29
N ALA A 90 -7.66 -7.64 -4.45
CA ALA A 90 -8.97 -7.64 -3.81
C ALA A 90 -10.05 -7.30 -4.84
N THR A 91 -11.26 -7.78 -4.61
CA THR A 91 -12.42 -7.45 -5.45
C THR A 91 -13.45 -6.68 -4.65
N GLU A 92 -13.96 -5.59 -5.22
CA GLU A 92 -15.10 -4.85 -4.70
C GLU A 92 -16.28 -5.02 -5.67
N LYS A 93 -17.45 -5.30 -5.12
CA LYS A 93 -18.71 -5.36 -5.87
C LYS A 93 -19.67 -4.33 -5.32
N ARG A 94 -20.26 -3.53 -6.19
CA ARG A 94 -21.33 -2.59 -5.85
C ARG A 94 -22.44 -2.70 -6.89
N GLU A 95 -23.67 -2.91 -6.43
CA GLU A 95 -24.82 -3.08 -7.31
C GLU A 95 -25.98 -2.23 -6.80
N THR A 96 -26.62 -1.54 -7.73
CA THR A 96 -27.88 -0.81 -7.57
C THR A 96 -28.82 -1.22 -8.69
N SER A 97 -30.08 -0.80 -8.63
CA SER A 97 -31.09 -1.13 -9.65
C SER A 97 -30.73 -0.66 -11.07
N ILE A 98 -29.87 0.36 -11.20
CA ILE A 98 -29.49 0.94 -12.49
C ILE A 98 -28.00 0.83 -12.80
N ARG A 99 -27.19 0.30 -11.88
CA ARG A 99 -25.74 0.34 -12.00
C ARG A 99 -25.06 -0.82 -11.28
N LYS A 100 -24.15 -1.49 -11.98
CA LYS A 100 -23.27 -2.52 -11.44
C LYS A 100 -21.83 -2.09 -11.63
N GLU A 101 -21.04 -2.18 -10.56
CA GLU A 101 -19.60 -1.91 -10.57
C GLU A 101 -18.88 -3.14 -10.01
N PHE A 102 -17.94 -3.64 -10.81
CA PHE A 102 -17.01 -4.67 -10.41
C PHE A 102 -15.61 -4.09 -10.46
N ALA A 103 -14.95 -3.96 -9.31
CA ALA A 103 -13.60 -3.45 -9.23
C ALA A 103 -12.61 -4.52 -8.78
N ILE A 104 -11.45 -4.55 -9.44
CA ILE A 104 -10.27 -5.30 -9.04
C ILE A 104 -9.24 -4.29 -8.56
N LEU A 105 -8.79 -4.46 -7.32
CA LEU A 105 -7.69 -3.73 -6.73
C LEU A 105 -6.46 -4.63 -6.72
N ASN A 106 -5.30 -4.06 -7.02
CA ASN A 106 -3.99 -4.70 -6.97
C ASN A 106 -3.07 -3.83 -6.14
N GLU A 107 -2.81 -4.26 -4.91
CA GLU A 107 -1.97 -3.56 -3.95
C GLU A 107 -0.55 -4.10 -4.02
N ASN A 108 0.44 -3.21 -4.04
CA ASN A 108 1.85 -3.53 -3.94
C ASN A 108 2.47 -2.71 -2.82
N GLN A 109 3.13 -3.37 -1.87
CA GLN A 109 3.83 -2.72 -0.78
C GLN A 109 5.25 -3.27 -0.64
N ILE A 110 6.22 -2.41 -0.34
CA ILE A 110 7.57 -2.82 0.02
C ILE A 110 7.86 -2.35 1.45
N TRP A 111 8.28 -3.29 2.29
CA TRP A 111 8.53 -3.06 3.71
C TRP A 111 10.00 -3.28 4.07
N ASN A 112 10.52 -2.40 4.92
CA ASN A 112 11.76 -2.62 5.67
C ASN A 112 11.43 -3.26 7.02
N PRO A 113 11.71 -4.56 7.23
CA PRO A 113 11.36 -5.25 8.46
C PRO A 113 12.19 -4.78 9.66
N VAL A 114 13.41 -4.30 9.45
CA VAL A 114 14.33 -3.87 10.51
C VAL A 114 13.84 -2.57 11.16
N THR A 115 13.45 -1.60 10.33
CA THR A 115 12.95 -0.30 10.80
C THR A 115 11.43 -0.27 10.93
N LYS A 116 10.73 -1.33 10.51
CA LYS A 116 9.26 -1.43 10.45
C LYS A 116 8.63 -0.33 9.60
N THR A 117 9.34 0.09 8.56
CA THR A 117 8.97 1.21 7.70
C THR A 117 8.35 0.72 6.40
N LEU A 118 7.21 1.28 6.04
CA LEU A 118 6.62 1.16 4.71
C LEU A 118 7.41 2.04 3.74
N LEU A 119 8.14 1.42 2.81
CA LEU A 119 8.96 2.14 1.84
C LEU A 119 8.11 2.65 0.67
N ILE A 120 7.18 1.82 0.18
CA ILE A 120 6.27 2.12 -0.93
C ILE A 120 4.94 1.41 -0.70
N ALA A 121 3.85 2.10 -1.00
CA ALA A 121 2.54 1.50 -1.24
C ALA A 121 1.97 2.03 -2.57
N ASN A 122 1.43 1.13 -3.38
CA ASN A 122 0.77 1.47 -4.64
C ASN A 122 -0.48 0.62 -4.82
N THR A 123 -1.61 1.28 -5.00
CA THR A 123 -2.90 0.67 -5.34
C THR A 123 -3.21 0.95 -6.81
N GLU A 124 -3.35 -0.10 -7.60
CA GLU A 124 -3.92 -0.03 -8.94
C GLU A 124 -5.36 -0.54 -8.87
N LYS A 125 -6.31 0.20 -9.46
CA LYS A 125 -7.73 -0.18 -9.47
C LYS A 125 -8.27 -0.18 -10.89
N THR A 126 -8.88 -1.29 -11.28
CA THR A 126 -9.65 -1.43 -12.52
C THR A 126 -11.11 -1.64 -12.15
N THR A 127 -12.01 -0.82 -12.69
CA THR A 127 -13.46 -0.92 -12.44
C THR A 127 -14.20 -1.08 -13.75
N ASP A 128 -14.93 -2.17 -13.87
CA ASP A 128 -15.90 -2.42 -14.94
C ASP A 128 -17.28 -1.97 -14.45
N ILE A 129 -17.90 -1.04 -15.18
CA ILE A 129 -19.16 -0.39 -14.84
C ILE A 129 -20.17 -0.75 -15.92
N THR A 130 -21.32 -1.29 -15.52
CA THR A 130 -22.48 -1.48 -16.39
C THR A 130 -23.64 -0.65 -15.84
N GLU A 131 -24.19 0.25 -16.62
CA GLU A 131 -25.29 1.12 -16.19
C GLU A 131 -26.45 1.13 -17.19
N VAL A 132 -27.66 1.21 -16.66
CA VAL A 132 -28.89 1.41 -17.42
C VAL A 132 -29.13 2.91 -17.50
N GLU A 133 -29.08 3.45 -18.71
CA GLU A 133 -29.42 4.83 -19.01
C GLU A 133 -30.80 4.89 -19.64
N TYR A 134 -31.71 5.63 -19.02
CA TYR A 134 -33.04 5.87 -19.57
C TYR A 134 -32.98 7.00 -20.60
N LEU A 135 -33.55 6.76 -21.77
CA LEU A 135 -33.54 7.73 -22.88
C LEU A 135 -34.69 8.74 -22.78
N ASP A 136 -35.66 8.48 -21.91
CA ASP A 136 -36.80 9.36 -21.65
C ASP A 136 -37.06 9.52 -20.15
N LYS A 137 -37.73 10.62 -19.79
CA LYS A 137 -38.04 10.97 -18.39
C LYS A 137 -39.01 9.98 -17.72
N LEU A 138 -39.84 9.29 -18.50
CA LEU A 138 -40.81 8.32 -18.02
C LEU A 138 -40.19 6.92 -17.86
N LYS A 139 -38.91 6.75 -18.22
CA LYS A 139 -38.15 5.50 -18.13
C LYS A 139 -38.73 4.36 -18.98
N ASN A 140 -39.43 4.68 -20.07
CA ASN A 140 -40.04 3.69 -20.96
C ASN A 140 -39.03 3.04 -21.89
N THR A 141 -37.96 3.76 -22.21
CA THR A 141 -36.88 3.34 -23.11
C THR A 141 -35.56 3.46 -22.37
N SER A 142 -34.73 2.42 -22.46
CA SER A 142 -33.39 2.42 -21.87
C SER A 142 -32.36 1.77 -22.78
N GLN A 143 -31.10 2.07 -22.50
CA GLN A 143 -29.95 1.41 -23.06
C GLN A 143 -29.00 0.96 -21.96
N THR A 144 -28.23 -0.08 -22.23
CA THR A 144 -27.16 -0.53 -21.34
C THR A 144 -25.83 0.00 -21.84
N ILE A 145 -25.08 0.67 -20.96
CA ILE A 145 -23.76 1.21 -21.25
C ILE A 145 -22.72 0.46 -20.40
N SER A 146 -21.65 0.03 -21.06
CA SER A 146 -20.48 -0.54 -20.39
C SER A 146 -19.30 0.43 -20.47
N LYS A 147 -18.69 0.72 -19.32
CA LYS A 147 -17.51 1.59 -19.18
C LYS A 147 -16.44 0.87 -18.38
N LYS A 148 -15.18 1.08 -18.76
CA LYS A 148 -14.02 0.61 -17.99
C LYS A 148 -13.21 1.80 -17.50
N ARG A 149 -12.90 1.82 -16.22
CA ARG A 149 -12.08 2.85 -15.59
C ARG A 149 -10.85 2.22 -14.95
N ASN A 150 -9.69 2.78 -15.25
CA ASN A 150 -8.43 2.39 -14.61
C ASN A 150 -7.93 3.59 -13.79
N GLU A 151 -7.51 3.34 -12.56
CA GLU A 151 -7.02 4.32 -11.58
C GLU A 151 -5.69 3.82 -10.99
N GLY A 152 -4.81 4.76 -10.62
CA GLY A 152 -3.50 4.46 -10.07
C GLY A 152 -2.43 4.19 -11.14
N TYR A 153 -1.35 3.55 -10.71
CA TYR A 153 -0.20 3.21 -11.57
C TYR A 153 0.03 1.71 -11.56
N LEU A 154 0.34 1.15 -12.73
CA LEU A 154 0.81 -0.22 -12.86
C LEU A 154 2.22 -0.30 -12.25
N PHE A 155 2.35 -1.13 -11.23
CA PHE A 155 3.60 -1.41 -10.53
C PHE A 155 4.30 -2.61 -11.17
N THR A 156 5.56 -2.42 -11.57
CA THR A 156 6.41 -3.50 -12.09
C THR A 156 7.71 -3.55 -11.30
N LEU A 157 7.97 -4.68 -10.65
CA LEU A 157 9.17 -4.90 -9.83
C LEU A 157 10.22 -5.66 -10.64
N LEU A 158 11.47 -5.19 -10.57
CA LEU A 158 12.63 -5.82 -11.17
C LEU A 158 13.35 -6.72 -10.15
N SER A 159 14.11 -7.69 -10.64
CA SER A 159 14.82 -8.66 -9.78
C SER A 159 15.91 -8.03 -8.91
N ASN A 160 16.44 -6.87 -9.31
CA ASN A 160 17.41 -6.09 -8.55
C ASN A 160 16.78 -5.24 -7.44
N GLY A 161 15.45 -5.26 -7.31
CA GLY A 161 14.69 -4.49 -6.32
C GLY A 161 14.25 -3.10 -6.78
N ASP A 162 14.69 -2.63 -7.94
CA ASP A 162 14.13 -1.43 -8.55
C ASP A 162 12.70 -1.70 -9.03
N PHE A 163 11.91 -0.64 -9.20
CA PHE A 163 10.57 -0.78 -9.75
C PHE A 163 10.20 0.39 -10.67
N SER A 164 9.13 0.22 -11.43
CA SER A 164 8.52 1.31 -12.18
C SER A 164 7.04 1.44 -11.88
N LEU A 165 6.58 2.68 -11.86
CA LEU A 165 5.16 3.05 -11.88
C LEU A 165 4.84 3.57 -13.27
N SER A 166 3.82 2.99 -13.90
CA SER A 166 3.41 3.37 -15.24
C SER A 166 1.91 3.63 -15.33
N ASN A 167 1.54 4.57 -16.19
CA ASN A 167 0.17 4.76 -16.64
C ASN A 167 0.20 4.99 -18.17
N LYS A 168 -0.94 5.40 -18.76
CA LYS A 168 -1.04 5.59 -20.21
C LYS A 168 -0.08 6.65 -20.78
N SER A 169 0.39 7.59 -19.97
CA SER A 169 1.13 8.78 -20.42
C SER A 169 2.57 8.83 -19.93
N MET A 170 2.90 8.12 -18.85
CA MET A 170 4.21 8.21 -18.22
C MET A 170 4.66 6.88 -17.60
N ILE A 171 5.98 6.74 -17.54
CA ILE A 171 6.67 5.69 -16.80
C ILE A 171 7.73 6.38 -15.94
N THR A 172 7.69 6.14 -14.64
CA THR A 172 8.69 6.61 -13.68
C THR A 172 9.36 5.41 -13.05
N LYS A 173 10.68 5.33 -13.19
CA LYS A 173 11.52 4.29 -12.57
C LYS A 173 12.03 4.78 -11.22
N TYR A 174 12.14 3.88 -10.26
CA TYR A 174 12.57 4.14 -8.90
C TYR A 174 13.69 3.17 -8.52
N SER A 175 14.70 3.71 -7.85
CA SER A 175 15.78 2.93 -7.27
C SER A 175 15.94 3.25 -5.80
N TYR A 176 16.40 2.27 -5.05
CA TYR A 176 16.61 2.42 -3.62
C TYR A 176 17.92 3.16 -3.32
N ASN A 177 17.83 4.21 -2.50
CA ASN A 177 18.96 5.01 -2.05
C ASN A 177 19.31 4.67 -0.59
N ASP A 178 20.48 4.07 -0.36
CA ASP A 178 20.92 3.66 0.99
C ASP A 178 21.16 4.83 1.93
N LYS A 179 21.51 6.02 1.41
CA LYS A 179 21.81 7.20 2.22
C LYS A 179 20.55 7.79 2.84
N THR A 180 19.44 7.74 2.09
CA THR A 180 18.15 8.30 2.51
C THR A 180 17.19 7.23 3.04
N ASP A 181 17.53 5.95 2.90
CA ASP A 181 16.71 4.78 3.26
C ASP A 181 15.36 4.75 2.51
N ARG A 182 15.31 5.28 1.28
CA ARG A 182 14.07 5.49 0.50
C ARG A 182 14.26 5.15 -0.97
N TYR A 183 13.14 4.86 -1.63
CA TYR A 183 13.10 4.81 -3.09
C TYR A 183 12.96 6.21 -3.68
N GLU A 184 13.79 6.50 -4.68
CA GLU A 184 13.84 7.80 -5.35
C GLU A 184 13.68 7.61 -6.86
N PRO A 185 12.99 8.54 -7.56
CA PRO A 185 12.91 8.49 -9.01
C PRO A 185 14.31 8.54 -9.63
N THR A 186 14.62 7.59 -10.51
CA THR A 186 15.83 7.67 -11.32
C THR A 186 15.61 8.76 -12.35
N LYS A 187 16.43 9.81 -12.35
CA LYS A 187 16.42 10.80 -13.42
C LYS A 187 16.64 10.06 -14.75
N LYS A 188 15.85 10.40 -15.78
CA LYS A 188 16.15 9.95 -17.15
C LYS A 188 17.58 10.43 -17.44
N GLN A 189 18.50 9.48 -17.62
CA GLN A 189 19.76 9.75 -18.30
C GLN A 189 19.47 10.02 -19.77
#